data_AF-A0A1L7XY57-F1
#
_entry.id   AF-A0A1L7XY57-F1
#
_cell.length_a   1.000
_cell.length_b   1.000
_cell.length_c   1.000
_cell.angle_alpha   90.00
_cell.angle_beta   90.00
_cell.angle_gamma   90.00
#
_symmetry.space_group_name_H-M   'P 1'
#
loop_
_entity.id
_entity.type
_entity.pdbx_description
1 polymer ?
#
loop_
_entity_poly.entity_id
_entity_poly.type
_entity_poly.pdbx_seq_one_letter_code
_entity_poly.pdbx_strand_id
1 'polypeptide(L)'
;MKLSTSIILALTSTVISATPHALSRRVADPTGVQDAIIQWLADIAAVNNFLNIAGNIDPDAVADAMAVLPMAMDEPVQLMNLAGDVLPTDTQAQNAIQELMTNFPTVPMALMTIAMSGGDQSVIQTQVNIINDIRCEIVLPNIGMLFNAAAAENGLGAQATPPGPVVCPNPPTFADGS
;
A
#
# COMPACT_ATOMS: atom_id res chain seq x y z
N MET A 1 -33.15 45.81 67.90
CA MET A 1 -32.08 44.78 67.93
C MET A 1 -32.02 44.11 66.56
N LYS A 2 -30.83 43.65 66.17
CA LYS A 2 -30.33 43.41 64.81
C LYS A 2 -31.13 42.37 63.99
N LEU A 3 -31.40 42.69 62.72
CA LEU A 3 -31.73 41.73 61.65
C LEU A 3 -30.41 41.35 60.95
N SER A 4 -30.02 40.09 61.04
CA SER A 4 -28.82 39.56 60.38
C SER A 4 -29.17 39.04 58.99
N THR A 5 -28.64 39.69 57.97
CA THR A 5 -28.78 39.30 56.56
C THR A 5 -27.67 38.32 56.20
N SER A 6 -28.03 37.08 55.83
CA SER A 6 -27.10 36.10 55.26
C SER A 6 -27.15 36.19 53.73
N ILE A 7 -26.01 36.50 53.10
CA ILE A 7 -25.82 36.46 51.65
C ILE A 7 -25.28 35.06 51.30
N ILE A 8 -26.04 34.30 50.51
CA ILE A 8 -25.59 33.02 49.95
C ILE A 8 -24.95 33.31 48.59
N LEU A 9 -23.63 33.09 48.48
CA LEU A 9 -22.90 33.11 47.22
C LEU A 9 -23.13 31.77 46.49
N ALA A 10 -23.92 31.76 45.42
CA ALA A 10 -24.05 30.62 44.53
C ALA A 10 -22.92 30.67 43.48
N LEU A 11 -21.93 29.80 43.61
CA LEU A 11 -20.95 29.55 42.54
C LEU A 11 -21.60 28.69 41.46
N THR A 12 -21.92 29.29 40.31
CA THR A 12 -22.36 28.57 39.12
C THR A 12 -21.15 28.03 38.38
N SER A 13 -20.83 26.75 38.60
CA SER A 13 -19.84 26.02 37.81
C SER A 13 -20.36 25.80 36.38
N THR A 14 -19.85 26.56 35.43
CA THR A 14 -20.03 26.30 34.00
C THR A 14 -19.16 25.12 33.59
N VAL A 15 -19.78 23.95 33.41
CA VAL A 15 -19.16 22.83 32.70
C VAL A 15 -19.07 23.19 31.21
N ILE A 16 -17.86 23.46 30.73
CA ILE A 16 -17.59 23.56 29.30
C ILE A 16 -17.61 22.12 28.78
N SER A 17 -18.74 21.68 28.23
CA SER A 17 -18.81 20.44 27.46
C SER A 17 -17.96 20.63 26.19
N ALA A 18 -16.74 20.12 26.20
CA ALA A 18 -15.95 19.98 24.98
C ALA A 18 -16.69 19.00 24.07
N THR A 19 -17.32 19.51 23.01
CA THR A 19 -17.85 18.67 21.94
C THR A 19 -16.69 17.88 21.35
N PRO A 20 -16.68 16.55 21.41
CA PRO A 20 -15.67 15.77 20.72
C PRO A 20 -15.74 16.17 19.26
N HIS A 21 -14.67 16.78 18.76
CA HIS A 21 -14.51 16.97 17.33
C HIS A 21 -14.35 15.56 16.80
N ALA A 22 -15.43 14.99 16.28
CA ALA A 22 -15.34 13.85 15.41
C ALA A 22 -14.32 14.24 14.35
N LEU A 23 -13.17 13.56 14.36
CA LEU A 23 -12.19 13.68 13.28
C LEU A 23 -12.98 13.46 12.00
N SER A 24 -13.22 14.54 11.27
CA SER A 24 -13.97 14.49 10.03
C SER A 24 -13.16 13.58 9.13
N ARG A 25 -13.74 12.41 8.84
CA ARG A 25 -13.28 11.52 7.79
C ARG A 25 -12.93 12.38 6.58
N ARG A 26 -11.80 12.14 5.91
CA ARG A 26 -11.63 12.68 4.56
C ARG A 26 -12.89 12.29 3.79
N VAL A 27 -13.51 13.26 3.15
CA VAL A 27 -14.65 13.02 2.27
C VAL A 27 -14.22 11.91 1.31
N ALA A 28 -15.05 10.88 1.14
CA ALA A 28 -14.75 9.80 0.20
C ALA A 28 -14.34 10.42 -1.15
N ASP A 29 -13.22 9.98 -1.68
CA ASP A 29 -12.68 10.41 -2.97
C ASP A 29 -12.52 9.17 -3.87
N PRO A 30 -13.63 8.67 -4.43
CA PRO A 30 -13.59 7.46 -5.26
C PRO A 30 -12.73 7.64 -6.51
N THR A 31 -12.55 8.88 -6.99
CA THR A 31 -11.72 9.15 -8.17
C THR A 31 -10.25 9.01 -7.82
N GLY A 32 -9.80 9.61 -6.70
CA GLY A 32 -8.42 9.49 -6.23
C GLY A 32 -8.01 8.04 -5.94
N VAL A 33 -8.89 7.27 -5.29
CA VAL A 33 -8.63 5.84 -5.02
C VAL A 33 -8.57 5.03 -6.32
N GLN A 34 -9.51 5.25 -7.24
CA GLN A 34 -9.52 4.53 -8.51
C GLN A 34 -8.29 4.84 -9.37
N ASP A 35 -7.86 6.11 -9.42
CA ASP A 35 -6.69 6.55 -10.16
C ASP A 35 -5.40 5.95 -9.57
N ALA A 36 -5.26 5.92 -8.23
CA ALA A 36 -4.13 5.30 -7.57
C ALA A 36 -4.05 3.79 -7.82
N ILE A 37 -5.20 3.08 -7.80
CA ILE A 37 -5.28 1.66 -8.16
C ILE A 37 -4.82 1.44 -9.62
N ILE A 38 -5.31 2.26 -10.56
CA ILE A 38 -4.96 2.13 -11.99
C ILE A 38 -3.46 2.39 -12.21
N GLN A 39 -2.91 3.44 -11.59
CA GLN A 39 -1.50 3.75 -11.69
C GLN A 39 -0.65 2.60 -11.13
N TRP A 40 -0.99 2.10 -9.95
CA TRP A 40 -0.25 1.00 -9.34
C TRP A 40 -0.33 -0.29 -10.16
N LEU A 41 -1.47 -0.60 -10.78
CA LEU A 41 -1.58 -1.72 -11.72
C LEU A 41 -0.65 -1.57 -12.93
N ALA A 42 -0.45 -0.34 -13.43
CA ALA A 42 0.49 -0.08 -14.51
C ALA A 42 1.94 -0.30 -14.08
N ASP A 43 2.30 0.13 -12.88
CA ASP A 43 3.64 -0.09 -12.31
C ASP A 43 3.92 -1.59 -12.10
N ILE A 44 2.94 -2.33 -11.56
CA ILE A 44 3.01 -3.78 -11.40
C ILE A 44 3.19 -4.46 -12.75
N ALA A 45 2.45 -4.05 -13.78
CA ALA A 45 2.56 -4.62 -15.12
C ALA A 45 3.95 -4.39 -15.72
N ALA A 46 4.55 -3.21 -15.52
CA ALA A 46 5.91 -2.92 -15.98
C ALA A 46 6.94 -3.83 -15.28
N VAL A 47 6.87 -3.96 -13.96
CA VAL A 47 7.74 -4.85 -13.18
C VAL A 47 7.56 -6.31 -13.60
N ASN A 48 6.32 -6.77 -13.76
CA ASN A 48 6.05 -8.14 -14.21
C ASN A 48 6.60 -8.40 -15.62
N ASN A 49 6.49 -7.44 -16.54
CA ASN A 49 7.05 -7.56 -17.89
C ASN A 49 8.57 -7.73 -17.84
N PHE A 50 9.26 -6.92 -17.05
CA PHE A 50 10.69 -7.09 -16.80
C PHE A 50 11.01 -8.50 -16.28
N LEU A 51 10.33 -8.95 -15.23
CA LEU A 51 10.57 -10.27 -14.62
C LEU A 51 10.34 -11.42 -15.59
N ASN A 52 9.36 -11.30 -16.49
CA ASN A 52 9.07 -12.32 -17.50
C ASN A 52 10.17 -12.43 -18.57
N ILE A 53 10.85 -11.32 -18.87
CA ILE A 53 11.96 -11.28 -19.83
C ILE A 53 13.25 -11.73 -19.13
N ALA A 54 13.59 -11.09 -18.01
CA ALA A 54 14.81 -11.31 -17.24
C ALA A 54 14.86 -12.68 -16.52
N GLY A 55 13.72 -13.35 -16.38
CA GLY A 55 13.67 -14.76 -15.95
C GLY A 55 14.25 -15.74 -16.98
N ASN A 56 14.55 -15.27 -18.19
CA ASN A 56 15.33 -15.97 -19.21
C ASN A 56 16.70 -15.29 -19.37
N ILE A 57 17.58 -15.85 -20.21
CA ILE A 57 18.83 -15.16 -20.57
C ILE A 57 18.45 -13.88 -21.34
N ASP A 58 18.53 -12.76 -20.64
CA ASP A 58 18.24 -11.42 -21.15
C ASP A 58 19.56 -10.64 -21.31
N PRO A 59 19.96 -10.36 -22.57
CA PRO A 59 21.17 -9.58 -22.84
C PRO A 59 21.04 -8.10 -22.44
N ASP A 60 19.81 -7.59 -22.29
CA ASP A 60 19.50 -6.19 -22.02
C ASP A 60 19.04 -5.94 -20.57
N ALA A 61 19.11 -6.96 -19.70
CA ALA A 61 18.59 -6.95 -18.33
C ALA A 61 19.05 -5.75 -17.48
N VAL A 62 20.27 -5.26 -17.68
CA VAL A 62 20.81 -4.08 -16.99
C VAL A 62 20.03 -2.82 -17.39
N ALA A 63 19.82 -2.62 -18.69
CA ALA A 63 19.09 -1.48 -19.21
C ALA A 63 17.61 -1.54 -18.84
N ASP A 64 17.01 -2.73 -18.94
CA ASP A 64 15.61 -2.94 -18.62
C ASP A 64 15.32 -2.76 -17.12
N ALA A 65 16.24 -3.20 -16.24
CA ALA A 65 16.15 -2.94 -14.81
C ALA A 65 16.21 -1.44 -14.50
N MET A 66 17.06 -0.67 -15.18
CA MET A 66 17.10 0.78 -15.02
C MET A 66 15.81 1.45 -15.51
N ALA A 67 15.21 0.94 -16.58
CA ALA A 67 13.98 1.48 -17.15
C ALA A 67 12.77 1.25 -16.25
N VAL A 68 12.70 0.12 -15.55
CA VAL A 68 11.57 -0.25 -14.68
C VAL A 68 11.73 0.20 -13.22
N LEU A 69 12.95 0.55 -12.79
CA LEU A 69 13.23 1.00 -11.43
C LEU A 69 12.33 2.17 -10.97
N PRO A 70 12.04 3.22 -11.79
CA PRO A 70 11.15 4.29 -11.38
C PRO A 70 9.73 3.81 -11.04
N MET A 71 9.20 2.82 -11.77
CA MET A 71 7.88 2.24 -11.52
C MET A 71 7.87 1.47 -10.19
N ALA A 72 8.91 0.67 -9.94
CA ALA A 72 9.06 -0.01 -8.65
C ALA A 72 9.23 0.97 -7.48
N MET A 73 9.83 2.15 -7.72
CA MET A 73 9.94 3.22 -6.73
C MET A 73 8.65 4.01 -6.53
N ASP A 74 7.70 3.96 -7.46
CA ASP A 74 6.39 4.60 -7.33
C ASP A 74 5.38 3.74 -6.57
N GLU A 75 5.53 2.41 -6.55
CA GLU A 75 4.63 1.50 -5.81
C GLU A 75 4.45 1.92 -4.31
N PRO A 76 5.50 2.31 -3.56
CA PRO A 76 5.34 2.84 -2.20
C PRO A 76 4.58 4.17 -2.11
N VAL A 77 4.57 4.99 -3.16
CA VAL A 77 3.78 6.23 -3.22
C VAL A 77 2.30 5.87 -3.31
N GLN A 78 1.95 4.90 -4.16
CA GLN A 78 0.57 4.41 -4.28
C GLN A 78 0.09 3.72 -2.99
N LEU A 79 0.97 3.00 -2.29
CA LEU A 79 0.70 2.51 -0.94
C LEU A 79 0.28 3.64 0.00
N MET A 80 1.06 4.72 0.07
CA MET A 80 0.77 5.83 0.98
C MET A 80 -0.53 6.56 0.61
N ASN A 81 -0.86 6.64 -0.68
CA ASN A 81 -2.12 7.21 -1.15
C ASN A 81 -3.31 6.38 -0.66
N LEU A 82 -3.28 5.05 -0.89
CA LEU A 82 -4.40 4.17 -0.55
C LEU A 82 -4.50 3.86 0.95
N ALA A 83 -3.39 3.83 1.69
CA ALA A 83 -3.39 3.57 3.13
C ALA A 83 -4.19 4.63 3.91
N GLY A 84 -4.28 5.86 3.39
CA GLY A 84 -5.08 6.94 3.97
C GLY A 84 -6.59 6.73 3.88
N ASP A 85 -7.05 5.83 3.00
CA ASP A 85 -8.47 5.52 2.76
C ASP A 85 -8.95 4.27 3.51
N VAL A 86 -8.05 3.57 4.22
CA VAL A 86 -8.38 2.38 5.00
C VAL A 86 -8.82 2.75 6.41
N LEU A 87 -9.87 2.09 6.91
CA LEU A 87 -10.31 2.27 8.29
C LEU A 87 -9.27 1.73 9.29
N PRO A 88 -8.97 2.46 10.39
CA PRO A 88 -8.09 1.95 11.45
C PRO A 88 -8.60 0.68 12.13
N THR A 89 -9.91 0.40 12.02
CA THR A 89 -10.54 -0.81 12.58
C THR A 89 -10.43 -2.03 11.67
N ASP A 90 -10.03 -1.84 10.40
CA ASP A 90 -9.78 -2.94 9.48
C ASP A 90 -8.39 -3.53 9.75
N THR A 91 -8.31 -4.42 10.73
CA THR A 91 -7.05 -5.02 11.17
C THR A 91 -6.35 -5.80 10.06
N GLN A 92 -7.10 -6.37 9.12
CA GLN A 92 -6.55 -7.11 8.00
C GLN A 92 -5.80 -6.17 7.06
N ALA A 93 -6.46 -5.09 6.63
CA ALA A 93 -5.86 -4.10 5.76
C ALA A 93 -4.70 -3.33 6.43
N GLN A 94 -4.79 -3.06 7.74
CA GLN A 94 -3.66 -2.49 8.50
C GLN A 94 -2.44 -3.42 8.51
N ASN A 95 -2.65 -4.73 8.67
CA ASN A 95 -1.56 -5.71 8.58
C ASN A 95 -0.98 -5.74 7.16
N ALA A 96 -1.81 -5.71 6.12
CA ALA A 96 -1.34 -5.66 4.74
C ALA A 96 -0.50 -4.40 4.46
N ILE A 97 -0.93 -3.22 4.92
CA ILE A 97 -0.15 -1.98 4.82
C ILE A 97 1.22 -2.16 5.49
N GLN A 98 1.27 -2.75 6.68
CA GLN A 98 2.53 -2.98 7.39
C GLN A 98 3.46 -3.95 6.65
N GLU A 99 2.93 -5.06 6.13
CA GLU A 99 3.68 -6.00 5.31
C GLU A 99 4.23 -5.32 4.05
N LEU A 100 3.43 -4.51 3.38
CA LEU A 100 3.85 -3.77 2.20
C LEU A 100 4.96 -2.75 2.52
N MET A 101 4.81 -1.94 3.57
CA MET A 101 5.85 -1.00 4.01
C MET A 101 7.17 -1.70 4.36
N THR A 102 7.09 -2.91 4.92
CA THR A 102 8.26 -3.68 5.36
C THR A 102 9.01 -4.28 4.17
N ASN A 103 8.27 -4.76 3.16
CA ASN A 103 8.84 -5.58 2.09
C ASN A 103 9.08 -4.81 0.78
N PHE A 104 8.42 -3.67 0.54
CA PHE A 104 8.61 -2.89 -0.68
C PHE A 104 10.05 -2.50 -1.00
N PRO A 105 10.90 -2.09 -0.03
CA PRO A 105 12.28 -1.71 -0.32
C PRO A 105 13.10 -2.80 -1.03
N THR A 106 12.70 -4.06 -0.88
CA THR A 106 13.38 -5.21 -1.49
C THR A 106 13.38 -5.14 -3.02
N VAL A 107 12.27 -4.75 -3.64
CA VAL A 107 12.12 -4.78 -5.11
C VAL A 107 13.03 -3.72 -5.78
N PRO A 108 12.97 -2.42 -5.42
CA PRO A 108 13.89 -1.42 -5.98
C PRO A 108 15.36 -1.72 -5.69
N MET A 109 15.67 -2.25 -4.51
CA MET A 109 17.05 -2.62 -4.15
C MET A 109 17.59 -3.75 -5.03
N ALA A 110 16.78 -4.77 -5.31
CA ALA A 110 17.15 -5.86 -6.20
C ALA A 110 17.31 -5.38 -7.66
N LEU A 111 16.40 -4.51 -8.15
CA LEU A 111 16.51 -3.88 -9.47
C LEU A 111 17.77 -3.01 -9.59
N MET A 112 18.11 -2.24 -8.56
CA MET A 112 19.34 -1.45 -8.53
C MET A 112 20.59 -2.35 -8.53
N THR A 113 20.54 -3.49 -7.85
CA THR A 113 21.61 -4.48 -7.86
C THR A 113 21.80 -5.09 -9.26
N ILE A 114 20.70 -5.38 -9.97
CA ILE A 114 20.73 -5.82 -11.38
C ILE A 114 21.37 -4.74 -12.26
N ALA A 115 20.92 -3.49 -12.13
CA ALA A 115 21.46 -2.36 -12.89
C ALA A 115 22.96 -2.13 -12.67
N MET A 116 23.48 -2.45 -11.49
CA MET A 116 24.89 -2.30 -11.12
C MET A 116 25.74 -3.56 -11.40
N SER A 117 25.15 -4.65 -11.86
CA SER A 117 25.81 -5.95 -12.02
C SER A 117 26.86 -5.99 -13.14
N GLY A 118 26.83 -5.02 -14.07
CA GLY A 118 27.66 -5.06 -15.28
C GLY A 118 27.29 -6.20 -16.24
N GLY A 119 26.09 -6.77 -16.11
CA GLY A 119 25.59 -7.86 -16.95
C GLY A 119 25.92 -9.26 -16.41
N ASP A 120 26.37 -9.38 -15.15
CA ASP A 120 26.59 -10.68 -14.52
C ASP A 120 25.26 -11.45 -14.39
N GLN A 121 25.11 -12.47 -15.24
CA GLN A 121 23.91 -13.29 -15.31
C GLN A 121 23.60 -14.04 -14.00
N SER A 122 24.61 -14.37 -13.20
CA SER A 122 24.39 -15.02 -11.91
C SER A 122 23.76 -14.05 -10.89
N VAL A 123 24.20 -12.79 -10.91
CA VAL A 123 23.62 -11.72 -10.10
C VAL A 123 22.20 -11.42 -10.57
N ILE A 124 22.00 -11.27 -11.89
CA ILE A 124 20.69 -11.01 -12.49
C ILE A 124 19.69 -12.08 -12.06
N GLN A 125 20.01 -13.36 -12.28
CA GLN A 125 19.11 -14.47 -11.94
C GLN A 125 18.79 -14.51 -10.44
N THR A 126 19.80 -14.28 -9.59
CA THR A 126 19.60 -14.25 -8.14
C THR A 126 18.61 -13.16 -7.73
N GLN A 127 18.76 -11.95 -8.28
CA GLN A 127 17.90 -10.82 -7.95
C GLN A 127 16.49 -10.96 -8.54
N VAL A 128 16.36 -11.49 -9.78
CA VAL A 128 15.06 -11.81 -10.37
C VAL A 128 14.30 -12.82 -9.49
N ASN A 129 14.97 -13.85 -8.99
CA ASN A 129 14.35 -14.81 -8.08
C ASN A 129 13.89 -14.15 -6.77
N ILE A 130 14.74 -13.32 -6.15
CA ILE A 130 14.37 -12.56 -4.94
C ILE A 130 13.12 -11.71 -5.18
N ILE A 131 13.05 -11.00 -6.31
CA ILE A 131 11.88 -10.17 -6.66
C ILE A 131 10.65 -11.03 -6.87
N ASN A 132 10.77 -12.15 -7.60
CA ASN A 132 9.65 -13.06 -7.81
C ASN A 132 9.13 -13.61 -6.48
N ASP A 133 10.00 -14.16 -5.63
CA ASP A 133 9.62 -14.75 -4.35
C ASP A 133 8.84 -13.74 -3.48
N ILE A 134 9.40 -12.54 -3.28
CA ILE A 134 8.76 -11.53 -2.44
C ILE A 134 7.45 -11.01 -3.05
N ARG A 135 7.40 -10.83 -4.37
CA ARG A 135 6.19 -10.30 -5.03
C ARG A 135 5.07 -11.31 -5.02
N CYS A 136 5.37 -12.55 -5.34
CA CYS A 136 4.39 -13.63 -5.43
C CYS A 136 3.80 -13.98 -4.07
N GLU A 137 4.62 -14.04 -3.02
CA GLU A 137 4.20 -14.54 -1.71
C GLU A 137 3.65 -13.44 -0.79
N ILE A 138 4.20 -12.23 -0.89
CA ILE A 138 3.92 -11.16 0.07
C ILE A 138 3.28 -9.95 -0.60
N VAL A 139 3.94 -9.34 -1.58
CA VAL A 139 3.53 -8.02 -2.07
C VAL A 139 2.17 -8.08 -2.78
N LEU A 140 2.03 -8.89 -3.83
CA LEU A 140 0.81 -8.88 -4.67
C LEU A 140 -0.46 -9.28 -3.88
N PRO A 141 -0.42 -10.32 -3.02
CA PRO A 141 -1.57 -10.64 -2.16
C PRO A 141 -1.98 -9.49 -1.23
N ASN A 142 -1.01 -8.82 -0.60
CA ASN A 142 -1.29 -7.69 0.30
C ASN A 142 -1.76 -6.43 -0.46
N ILE A 143 -1.29 -6.20 -1.69
CA ILE A 143 -1.85 -5.14 -2.55
C ILE A 143 -3.33 -5.42 -2.84
N GLY A 144 -3.70 -6.66 -3.18
CA GLY A 144 -5.10 -7.03 -3.39
C GLY A 144 -5.98 -6.74 -2.18
N MET A 145 -5.50 -7.00 -0.97
CA MET A 145 -6.20 -6.68 0.28
C MET A 145 -6.38 -5.17 0.47
N LEU A 146 -5.30 -4.39 0.27
CA LEU A 146 -5.35 -2.93 0.36
C LEU A 146 -6.31 -2.32 -0.68
N PHE A 147 -6.29 -2.81 -1.92
CA PHE A 147 -7.20 -2.37 -2.98
C PHE A 147 -8.65 -2.55 -2.59
N ASN A 148 -9.00 -3.73 -2.07
CA ASN A 148 -10.36 -4.03 -1.65
C ASN A 148 -10.79 -3.16 -0.46
N ALA A 149 -9.93 -2.99 0.54
CA ALA A 149 -10.22 -2.14 1.69
C ALA A 149 -10.45 -0.68 1.29
N ALA A 150 -9.53 -0.07 0.52
CA ALA A 150 -9.67 1.31 0.08
C ALA A 150 -10.89 1.50 -0.85
N ALA A 151 -11.16 0.54 -1.73
CA ALA A 151 -12.31 0.56 -2.64
C ALA A 151 -13.64 0.42 -1.89
N ALA A 152 -13.72 -0.41 -0.85
CA ALA A 152 -14.91 -0.59 -0.04
C ALA A 152 -15.30 0.72 0.66
N GLU A 153 -14.33 1.43 1.22
CA GLU A 153 -14.55 2.71 1.90
C GLU A 153 -14.96 3.86 0.96
N ASN A 154 -14.76 3.67 -0.35
CA ASN A 154 -15.08 4.63 -1.40
C ASN A 154 -16.19 4.16 -2.35
N GLY A 155 -16.84 3.02 -2.07
CA GLY A 155 -17.98 2.53 -2.85
C GLY A 155 -17.64 2.06 -4.28
N LEU A 156 -16.38 1.67 -4.53
CA LEU A 156 -15.88 1.25 -5.85
C LEU A 156 -16.11 -0.24 -6.16
N GLY A 157 -16.63 -1.00 -5.19
CA GLY A 157 -16.82 -2.45 -5.32
C GLY A 157 -15.51 -3.25 -5.23
N ALA A 158 -15.62 -4.57 -5.32
CA ALA A 158 -14.49 -5.48 -5.18
C ALA A 158 -13.43 -5.25 -6.27
N GLN A 159 -12.17 -5.25 -5.86
CA GLN A 159 -11.01 -5.11 -6.73
C GLN A 159 -10.33 -6.46 -6.87
N ALA A 160 -9.83 -6.76 -8.07
CA ALA A 160 -9.03 -7.96 -8.28
C ALA A 160 -7.64 -7.80 -7.63
N THR A 161 -7.11 -8.87 -7.06
CA THR A 161 -5.68 -8.95 -6.76
C THR A 161 -4.90 -8.77 -8.05
N PRO A 162 -3.86 -7.90 -8.07
CA PRO A 162 -3.05 -7.70 -9.26
C PRO A 162 -2.44 -9.02 -9.75
N PRO A 163 -2.36 -9.24 -11.07
CA PRO A 163 -1.69 -10.40 -11.61
C PRO A 163 -0.19 -10.35 -11.29
N GLY A 164 0.43 -11.52 -11.18
CA GLY A 164 1.88 -11.64 -11.02
C GLY A 164 2.62 -11.90 -12.33
N PRO A 165 3.96 -12.02 -12.27
CA PRO A 165 4.75 -12.54 -13.39
C PRO A 165 4.35 -13.98 -13.74
N VAL A 166 4.84 -14.51 -14.86
CA VAL A 166 4.53 -15.85 -15.39
C VAL A 166 4.82 -16.97 -14.40
N VAL A 167 5.77 -16.76 -13.47
CA VAL A 167 6.08 -17.72 -12.41
C VAL A 167 5.00 -17.79 -11.31
N CYS A 168 4.14 -16.77 -11.20
CA CYS A 168 3.00 -16.71 -10.28
C CYS A 168 1.84 -15.86 -10.85
N PRO A 169 1.21 -16.29 -11.96
CA PRO A 169 0.29 -15.43 -12.72
C PRO A 169 -0.98 -15.08 -11.92
N ASN A 170 -1.35 -15.93 -10.97
CA ASN A 170 -2.47 -15.74 -10.06
C ASN A 170 -1.96 -15.79 -8.61
N PRO A 171 -1.44 -14.67 -8.07
CA PRO A 171 -1.03 -14.60 -6.67
C PRO A 171 -2.18 -14.98 -5.74
N PRO A 172 -1.91 -15.55 -4.56
CA PRO A 172 -2.93 -15.85 -3.58
C PRO A 172 -3.82 -14.63 -3.31
N THR A 173 -5.13 -14.82 -3.38
CA THR A 173 -6.07 -13.87 -2.83
C THR A 173 -6.21 -14.21 -1.35
N PHE A 174 -5.79 -13.34 -0.44
CA PHE A 174 -6.18 -13.50 0.96
C PHE A 174 -7.67 -13.19 1.03
N ALA A 175 -8.48 -14.23 1.19
CA ALA A 175 -9.92 -14.10 1.28
C ALA A 175 -10.28 -13.15 2.44
N ASP A 176 -11.31 -12.32 2.22
CA ASP A 176 -12.04 -11.58 3.23
C ASP A 176 -12.54 -12.60 4.26
N GLY A 177 -11.77 -12.77 5.34
CA GLY A 177 -12.00 -13.80 6.34
C GLY A 177 -13.09 -13.34 7.30
N SER A 178 -14.28 -13.90 7.12
CA SER A 178 -15.41 -13.99 8.07
C SER A 178 -15.05 -13.92 9.56
#